data_AF-A0A6A4ELY1-F1
#
_entry.id   AF-A0A6A4ELY1-F1
#
_cell.length_a   1.000
_cell.length_b   1.000
_cell.length_c   1.000
_cell.angle_alpha   90.00
_cell.angle_beta   90.00
_cell.angle_gamma   90.00
#
_symmetry.space_group_name_H-M   'P 1'
#
loop_
_entity.id
_entity.type
_entity.pdbx_description
1 polymer ?
#
loop_
_entity_poly.entity_id
_entity_poly.type
_entity_poly.pdbx_seq_one_letter_code
_entity_poly.pdbx_strand_id
1 'polypeptide(L)'
;MRSKLKDKWLATMAEELRALEDNGVWRVRLVACDNEQEFGVDYSVTFSAVIEMSSVKRIFVLARKWRVPATHGDVPNAFVKAEKEAELDIFLRLPRGMVIPKDVRRRLGVTNNSELMLELMKTLHRKAVLVVIGVYVDDLLVTRVQQHAVDTFFGGLTEISIKDLGPASKFLDMRAAYNEDEGYEFDQELAIEEMLREHGIESAHSVRTPIGTEANEINEASDELLPASGGGGVMTMRKFQSLVGDLMWVVRCTRPDIAFAVHKASRRTHSPTMSDWKLGKRVARYLAGTKHLRLKMKGYGGVEEPLMVVAYSDADFAADKADRSVTGGLLTVDGMAVSWVCRNRVM
;
A
#
# COMPACT_ATOMS: atom_id res chain seq x y z
N MET A 1 24.06 -16.50 12.36
CA MET A 1 23.53 -15.63 11.27
C MET A 1 23.06 -14.24 11.75
N ARG A 2 22.66 -14.08 13.03
CA ARG A 2 22.24 -12.78 13.63
C ARG A 2 23.37 -11.75 13.88
N SER A 3 24.63 -12.16 14.08
CA SER A 3 25.70 -11.17 14.38
C SER A 3 26.12 -10.35 13.17
N LYS A 4 26.23 -10.95 11.97
CA LYS A 4 26.64 -10.23 10.75
C LYS A 4 25.68 -9.11 10.33
N LEU A 5 24.38 -9.25 10.62
CA LEU A 5 23.38 -8.19 10.39
C LEU A 5 23.51 -7.07 11.43
N LYS A 6 23.79 -7.42 12.69
CA LYS A 6 24.04 -6.45 13.77
C LYS A 6 25.29 -5.61 13.47
N ASP A 7 26.36 -6.24 13.00
CA ASP A 7 27.62 -5.56 12.68
C ASP A 7 27.46 -4.63 11.47
N LYS A 8 26.68 -5.05 10.47
CA LYS A 8 26.37 -4.22 9.29
C LYS A 8 25.47 -3.03 9.66
N TRP A 9 24.52 -3.23 10.56
CA TRP A 9 23.62 -2.17 11.06
C TRP A 9 24.37 -1.16 11.94
N LEU A 10 25.28 -1.63 12.79
CA LEU A 10 26.17 -0.77 13.59
C LEU A 10 27.13 0.04 12.72
N ALA A 11 27.65 -0.54 11.63
CA ALA A 11 28.49 0.16 10.67
C ALA A 11 27.71 1.27 9.93
N THR A 12 26.49 0.97 9.47
CA THR A 12 25.62 1.97 8.81
C THR A 12 25.19 3.08 9.77
N MET A 13 24.90 2.75 11.04
CA MET A 13 24.63 3.77 12.06
C MET A 13 25.84 4.65 12.35
N ALA A 14 27.05 4.08 12.35
CA ALA A 14 28.27 4.84 12.57
C ALA A 14 28.59 5.79 11.41
N GLU A 15 28.31 5.40 10.16
CA GLU A 15 28.42 6.27 8.99
C GLU A 15 27.39 7.41 9.02
N GLU A 16 26.13 7.11 9.37
CA GLU A 16 25.08 8.12 9.57
C GLU A 16 25.44 9.09 10.71
N LEU A 17 25.96 8.60 11.83
CA LEU A 17 26.40 9.42 12.97
C LEU A 17 27.55 10.36 12.60
N ARG A 18 28.55 9.88 11.84
CA ARG A 18 29.66 10.73 11.34
C ARG A 18 29.16 11.80 10.36
N ALA A 19 28.25 11.44 9.46
CA ALA A 19 27.62 12.39 8.55
C ALA A 19 26.79 13.46 9.28
N LEU A 20 26.25 13.13 10.46
CA LEU A 20 25.51 14.07 11.32
C LEU A 20 26.45 14.96 12.16
N GLU A 21 27.61 14.45 12.58
CA GLU A 21 28.66 15.23 13.26
C GLU A 21 29.25 16.32 12.34
N ASP A 22 29.52 15.98 11.07
CA ASP A 22 30.04 16.93 10.08
C ASP A 22 29.03 18.04 9.73
N ASN A 23 27.73 17.77 9.88
CA ASN A 23 26.66 18.73 9.60
C ASN A 23 26.23 19.57 10.82
N GLY A 24 26.83 19.36 11.99
CA GLY A 24 26.59 20.17 13.20
C GLY A 24 25.16 20.13 13.77
N VAL A 25 24.30 19.21 13.29
CA VAL A 25 22.90 19.11 13.69
C VAL A 25 22.67 17.83 14.49
N TRP A 26 22.64 17.95 15.82
CA TRP A 26 22.26 16.87 16.71
C TRP A 26 20.73 16.70 16.71
N ARG A 27 20.21 15.73 15.95
CA ARG A 27 18.82 15.27 16.07
C ARG A 27 18.77 13.89 16.73
N VAL A 28 18.41 13.85 18.01
CA VAL A 28 18.06 12.59 18.67
C VAL A 28 16.66 12.17 18.16
N ARG A 29 16.59 11.06 17.42
CA ARG A 29 15.33 10.43 17.03
C ARG A 29 14.91 9.45 18.13
N LEU A 30 13.88 9.80 18.90
CA LEU A 30 13.14 8.83 19.71
C LEU A 30 12.26 8.02 18.75
N VAL A 31 12.76 6.85 18.36
CA VAL A 31 11.96 5.84 17.67
C VAL A 31 11.30 5.01 18.75
N ALA A 32 9.98 4.86 18.71
CA ALA A 32 9.33 3.82 19.51
C ALA A 32 9.98 2.49 19.09
N CYS A 33 10.68 1.82 20.00
CA CYS A 33 11.26 0.51 19.77
C CYS A 33 10.10 -0.47 19.50
N ASP A 34 9.69 -0.60 18.24
CA ASP A 34 8.74 -1.62 17.79
C ASP A 34 9.33 -3.05 17.87
N ASN A 35 10.57 -3.14 18.35
CA ASN A 35 11.35 -4.34 18.58
C ASN A 35 11.21 -4.93 19.99
N GLU A 36 10.30 -4.41 20.83
CA GLU A 36 9.90 -5.04 22.11
C GLU A 36 8.43 -5.49 22.13
N GLN A 37 7.77 -5.63 20.98
CA GLN A 37 6.49 -6.32 20.98
C GLN A 37 6.73 -7.83 21.24
N GLU A 38 6.03 -8.42 22.21
CA GLU A 38 6.04 -9.87 22.48
C GLU A 38 4.88 -10.56 21.73
N PHE A 39 5.21 -11.53 20.87
CA PHE A 39 4.21 -12.34 20.15
C PHE A 39 3.33 -13.11 21.14
N GLY A 40 2.02 -12.89 21.08
CA GLY A 40 1.04 -13.45 22.01
C GLY A 40 0.77 -12.61 23.26
N VAL A 41 1.48 -11.49 23.46
CA VAL A 41 1.25 -10.53 24.55
C VAL A 41 0.86 -9.15 24.00
N ASP A 42 1.70 -8.56 23.15
CA ASP A 42 1.45 -7.23 22.57
C ASP A 42 0.79 -7.30 21.19
N TYR A 43 1.04 -8.38 20.45
CA TYR A 43 0.48 -8.61 19.12
C TYR A 43 0.45 -10.11 18.79
N SER A 44 -0.53 -10.53 17.99
CA SER A 44 -0.56 -11.87 17.39
C SER A 44 -0.08 -11.86 15.93
N VAL A 45 0.01 -10.69 15.30
CA VAL A 45 0.48 -10.50 13.92
C VAL A 45 1.09 -9.10 13.77
N THR A 46 2.32 -9.00 13.25
CA THR A 46 2.98 -7.71 13.00
C THR A 46 2.43 -7.14 11.70
N PHE A 47 1.79 -5.97 11.76
CA PHE A 47 1.35 -5.25 10.57
C PHE A 47 1.99 -3.86 10.56
N SER A 48 2.62 -3.48 9.45
CA SER A 48 2.75 -2.06 9.14
C SER A 48 1.32 -1.57 8.85
N ALA A 49 0.81 -0.62 9.63
CA ALA A 49 -0.54 -0.08 9.48
C ALA A 49 -0.64 0.80 8.22
N VAL A 50 -0.56 0.15 7.06
CA VAL A 50 -0.64 0.77 5.75
C VAL A 50 -2.02 0.47 5.18
N ILE A 51 -2.73 1.51 4.76
CA ILE A 51 -4.07 1.35 4.19
C ILE A 51 -4.04 0.41 2.98
N GLU A 52 -4.93 -0.58 2.97
CA GLU A 52 -5.11 -1.42 1.79
C GLU A 52 -5.80 -0.66 0.67
N MET A 53 -5.47 -1.01 -0.58
CA MET A 53 -6.11 -0.41 -1.76
C MET A 53 -7.65 -0.56 -1.78
N SER A 54 -8.18 -1.62 -1.17
CA SER A 54 -9.63 -1.82 -1.01
C SER A 54 -10.24 -0.74 -0.10
N SER A 55 -9.53 -0.35 0.96
CA SER A 55 -9.90 0.74 1.87
C SER A 55 -9.72 2.11 1.21
N VAL A 56 -8.65 2.31 0.45
CA VAL A 56 -8.46 3.53 -0.37
C VAL A 56 -9.66 3.76 -1.29
N LYS A 57 -10.11 2.73 -2.01
CA LYS A 57 -11.30 2.81 -2.88
C LYS A 57 -12.57 3.12 -2.09
N ARG A 58 -12.73 2.61 -0.86
CA ARG A 58 -13.87 2.96 -0.01
C ARG A 58 -13.86 4.44 0.40
N ILE A 59 -12.68 5.03 0.62
CA ILE A 59 -12.56 6.48 0.85
C ILE A 59 -13.07 7.24 -0.38
N PHE A 60 -12.68 6.84 -1.59
CA PHE A 60 -13.22 7.44 -2.82
C PHE A 60 -14.73 7.23 -3.00
N VAL A 61 -15.28 6.09 -2.57
CA VAL A 61 -16.74 5.86 -2.52
C VAL A 61 -17.42 6.89 -1.61
N LEU A 62 -16.89 7.10 -0.40
CA LEU A 62 -17.44 8.07 0.54
C LEU A 62 -17.32 9.51 -0.01
N ALA A 63 -16.17 9.86 -0.57
CA ALA A 63 -15.95 11.14 -1.23
C ALA A 63 -16.97 11.38 -2.35
N ARG A 64 -17.23 10.34 -3.18
CA ARG A 64 -18.24 10.40 -4.23
C ARG A 64 -19.66 10.56 -3.67
N LYS A 65 -20.00 9.79 -2.64
CA LYS A 65 -21.32 9.80 -2.01
C LYS A 65 -21.63 11.14 -1.35
N TRP A 66 -20.65 11.73 -0.67
CA TRP A 66 -20.79 13.03 -0.04
C TRP A 66 -20.62 14.21 -1.01
N ARG A 67 -20.26 13.95 -2.27
CA ARG A 67 -19.93 14.96 -3.30
C ARG A 67 -18.81 15.91 -2.85
N VAL A 68 -17.92 15.41 -2.00
CA VAL A 68 -16.75 16.12 -1.49
C VAL A 68 -15.53 15.36 -2.00
N PRO A 69 -14.79 15.90 -2.99
CA PRO A 69 -13.65 15.19 -3.55
C PRO A 69 -12.62 14.86 -2.45
N ALA A 70 -12.00 13.70 -2.56
CA ALA A 70 -10.96 13.31 -1.61
C ALA A 70 -9.74 14.22 -1.84
N THR A 71 -9.18 14.74 -0.75
CA THR A 71 -8.01 15.60 -0.76
C THR A 71 -6.76 14.78 -0.46
N HIS A 72 -5.69 15.03 -1.20
CA HIS A 72 -4.38 14.43 -0.95
C HIS A 72 -3.59 15.33 0.00
N GLY A 73 -3.13 14.75 1.10
CA GLY A 73 -2.17 15.39 2.00
C GLY A 73 -0.82 14.68 1.97
N ASP A 74 0.25 15.43 2.15
CA ASP A 74 1.62 14.90 2.34
C ASP A 74 2.13 15.30 3.72
N VAL A 75 2.71 14.35 4.46
CA VAL A 75 3.30 14.62 5.79
C VAL A 75 4.82 14.68 5.63
N PRO A 76 5.43 15.87 5.48
CA PRO A 76 6.88 15.99 5.37
C PRO A 76 7.56 15.59 6.67
N ASN A 77 8.15 14.40 6.67
CA ASN A 77 8.71 13.68 7.82
C ASN A 77 7.63 13.29 8.84
N ALA A 78 7.03 12.10 8.67
CA ALA A 78 5.97 11.53 9.52
C ALA A 78 6.29 11.34 11.03
N PHE A 79 7.38 11.91 11.54
CA PHE A 79 7.73 11.89 12.95
C PHE A 79 7.13 13.12 13.68
N VAL A 80 5.89 12.91 14.14
CA VAL A 80 5.15 13.54 15.26
C VAL A 80 5.53 14.98 15.65
N LYS A 81 4.65 15.95 15.33
CA LYS A 81 4.73 17.36 15.81
C LYS A 81 3.46 17.91 16.49
N ALA A 82 2.41 17.14 16.78
CA ALA A 82 1.16 17.67 17.36
C ALA A 82 1.08 17.61 18.89
N GLU A 83 0.75 18.69 19.60
CA GLU A 83 0.67 18.76 21.09
C GLU A 83 -0.38 17.84 21.75
N LYS A 84 -0.21 17.46 23.03
CA LYS A 84 -1.08 16.50 23.77
C LYS A 84 -2.29 17.19 24.31
N GLU A 85 -3.32 16.38 24.48
CA GLU A 85 -4.44 16.70 25.35
C GLU A 85 -3.94 16.96 26.77
N ALA A 86 -4.41 18.05 27.37
CA ALA A 86 -4.03 18.45 28.72
C ALA A 86 -4.42 17.43 29.81
N GLU A 87 -5.34 16.50 29.49
CA GLU A 87 -5.91 15.51 30.40
C GLU A 87 -5.32 14.10 30.24
N LEU A 88 -4.45 13.88 29.24
CA LEU A 88 -3.89 12.57 28.92
C LEU A 88 -2.37 12.56 29.16
N ASP A 89 -1.96 11.97 30.28
CA ASP A 89 -0.55 11.77 30.60
C ASP A 89 -0.09 10.39 30.12
N ILE A 90 0.60 10.36 28.98
CA ILE A 90 1.24 9.17 28.46
C ILE A 90 2.67 9.13 29.00
N PHE A 91 3.02 8.09 29.75
CA PHE A 91 4.36 7.89 30.29
C PHE A 91 5.06 6.70 29.61
N LEU A 92 6.25 6.92 29.09
CA LEU A 92 7.12 5.92 28.46
C LEU A 92 8.20 5.48 29.46
N ARG A 93 8.54 4.20 29.49
CA ARG A 93 9.71 3.72 30.26
C ARG A 93 10.99 4.22 29.59
N LEU A 94 12.00 4.54 30.40
CA LEU A 94 13.31 4.91 29.89
C LEU A 94 13.92 3.77 29.06
N PRO A 95 14.38 4.06 27.82
CA PRO A 95 15.05 3.08 26.99
C PRO A 95 16.30 2.49 27.65
N ARG A 96 16.54 1.19 27.43
CA ARG A 96 17.78 0.53 27.91
C ARG A 96 19.00 1.21 27.29
N GLY A 97 19.90 1.70 28.15
CA GLY A 97 21.13 2.39 27.73
C GLY A 97 21.06 3.93 27.76
N MET A 98 19.89 4.53 28.01
CA MET A 98 19.78 5.98 28.18
C MET A 98 20.42 6.43 29.50
N VAL A 99 21.42 7.31 29.42
CA VAL A 99 22.13 7.85 30.58
C VAL A 99 21.61 9.25 30.90
N ILE A 100 20.77 9.36 31.92
CA ILE A 100 20.34 10.67 32.45
C ILE A 100 21.49 11.29 33.27
N PRO A 101 21.90 12.55 33.03
CA PRO A 101 22.92 13.24 33.82
C PRO A 101 22.62 13.28 35.33
N LYS A 102 23.65 13.18 36.18
CA LYS A 102 23.49 13.08 37.65
C LYS A 102 22.85 14.31 38.29
N ASP A 103 23.07 15.49 37.72
CA ASP A 103 22.46 16.76 38.13
C ASP A 103 20.96 16.79 37.83
N VAL A 104 20.51 16.18 36.74
CA VAL A 104 19.08 16.04 36.41
C VAL A 104 18.40 15.06 37.37
N ARG A 105 19.03 13.92 37.67
CA ARG A 105 18.49 12.95 38.65
C ARG A 105 18.36 13.55 40.04
N ARG A 106 19.36 14.32 40.47
CA ARG A 106 19.34 15.03 41.77
C ARG A 106 18.21 16.06 41.84
N ARG A 107 17.97 16.80 40.75
CA ARG A 107 16.85 17.76 40.66
C ARG A 107 15.48 17.09 40.72
N LEU A 108 15.37 15.87 40.17
CA LEU A 108 14.14 15.07 40.18
C LEU A 108 13.99 14.20 41.45
N GLY A 109 14.96 14.22 42.37
CA GLY A 109 14.89 13.50 43.65
C GLY A 109 15.03 11.97 43.54
N VAL A 110 15.45 11.43 42.40
CA VAL A 110 15.55 9.99 42.14
C VAL A 110 16.99 9.49 42.20
N THR A 111 17.18 8.24 42.65
CA THR A 111 18.51 7.63 42.77
C THR A 111 18.85 6.69 41.62
N ASN A 112 17.82 6.10 40.99
CA ASN A 112 17.96 5.12 39.92
C ASN A 112 17.16 5.55 38.67
N ASN A 113 17.69 5.27 37.47
CA ASN A 113 16.97 5.49 36.22
C ASN A 113 15.70 4.62 36.12
N SER A 114 15.61 3.54 36.88
CA SER A 114 14.43 2.67 36.91
C SER A 114 13.20 3.36 37.54
N GLU A 115 13.40 4.47 38.24
CA GLU A 115 12.36 5.28 38.91
C GLU A 115 11.85 6.43 38.03
N LEU A 116 12.34 6.54 36.79
CA LEU A 116 12.03 7.64 35.87
C LEU A 116 11.18 7.15 34.70
N MET A 117 10.20 7.97 34.30
CA MET A 117 9.39 7.79 33.09
C MET A 117 9.45 9.07 32.25
N LEU A 118 9.31 8.95 30.93
CA LEU A 118 9.25 10.06 29.98
C LEU A 118 7.79 10.38 29.68
N GLU A 119 7.35 11.60 29.95
CA GLU A 119 5.99 12.05 29.65
C GLU A 119 5.89 12.51 28.18
N LEU A 120 5.02 11.88 27.38
CA LEU A 120 4.76 12.25 26.00
C LEU A 120 3.80 13.44 25.97
N MET A 121 4.26 14.57 25.43
CA MET A 121 3.52 15.83 25.46
C MET A 121 2.67 16.12 24.21
N LYS A 122 2.35 15.12 23.36
CA LYS A 122 1.84 15.29 21.97
C LYS A 122 0.70 14.29 21.51
N THR A 123 -0.60 14.67 21.26
CA THR A 123 -1.82 13.87 20.82
C THR A 123 -3.03 14.69 20.21
N LEU A 124 -3.73 14.16 19.17
CA LEU A 124 -4.84 14.85 18.45
C LEU A 124 -6.26 14.26 18.66
N HIS A 125 -7.21 15.06 19.17
CA HIS A 125 -8.65 14.76 19.10
C HIS A 125 -9.53 16.03 19.03
N ARG A 126 -10.65 16.01 18.26
CA ARG A 126 -11.69 17.07 18.25
C ARG A 126 -13.11 16.49 18.03
N LYS A 127 -14.12 17.11 18.67
CA LYS A 127 -15.54 16.68 18.69
C LYS A 127 -16.29 16.78 17.33
N ALA A 128 -17.14 15.78 17.11
CA ALA A 128 -18.43 15.74 16.38
C ALA A 128 -18.52 15.99 14.86
N VAL A 129 -17.42 15.98 14.10
CA VAL A 129 -17.50 15.89 12.63
C VAL A 129 -16.77 14.63 12.17
N LEU A 130 -17.47 13.73 11.46
CA LEU A 130 -16.86 12.51 10.96
C LEU A 130 -15.84 12.85 9.87
N VAL A 131 -14.61 12.42 10.09
CA VAL A 131 -13.48 12.56 9.19
C VAL A 131 -12.96 11.19 8.84
N VAL A 132 -12.82 10.92 7.56
CA VAL A 132 -12.19 9.68 7.11
C VAL A 132 -10.83 10.03 6.54
N ILE A 133 -9.80 9.45 7.14
CA ILE A 133 -8.40 9.65 6.76
C ILE A 133 -7.83 8.27 6.46
N GLY A 134 -7.39 8.09 5.22
CA GLY A 134 -6.53 6.97 4.84
C GLY A 134 -5.08 7.40 4.96
N VAL A 135 -4.27 6.56 5.59
CA VAL A 135 -2.84 6.82 5.79
C VAL A 135 -2.04 5.73 5.08
N TYR A 136 -1.17 6.13 4.17
CA TYR A 136 -0.16 5.29 3.53
C TYR A 136 1.21 5.93 3.73
N VAL A 137 1.93 5.51 4.77
CA VAL A 137 3.25 6.08 5.10
C VAL A 137 3.15 7.62 5.22
N ASP A 138 3.67 8.37 4.25
CA ASP A 138 3.67 9.84 4.22
C ASP A 138 2.43 10.43 3.51
N ASP A 139 1.71 9.61 2.73
CA ASP A 139 0.54 10.01 1.96
C ASP A 139 -0.76 9.89 2.79
N LEU A 140 -1.55 10.97 2.77
CA LEU A 140 -2.87 11.05 3.36
C LEU A 140 -3.95 11.17 2.28
N LEU A 141 -5.02 10.41 2.43
CA LEU A 141 -6.23 10.58 1.64
C LEU A 141 -7.39 10.95 2.56
N VAL A 142 -7.88 12.17 2.45
CA VAL A 142 -8.84 12.75 3.39
C VAL A 142 -10.17 13.01 2.70
N THR A 143 -11.28 12.59 3.31
CA THR A 143 -12.63 12.99 2.86
C THR A 143 -13.56 13.17 4.06
N ARG A 144 -14.67 13.92 3.86
CA ARG A 144 -15.63 14.30 4.90
C ARG A 144 -17.02 14.52 4.32
N VAL A 145 -18.02 14.55 5.22
CA VAL A 145 -19.41 14.88 4.89
C VAL A 145 -19.56 16.35 4.44
N GLN A 146 -18.72 17.27 4.93
CA GLN A 146 -18.80 18.70 4.62
C GLN A 146 -17.41 19.28 4.28
N GLN A 147 -17.32 20.08 3.20
CA GLN A 147 -16.06 20.66 2.71
C GLN A 147 -15.35 21.55 3.74
N HIS A 148 -16.09 22.41 4.45
CA HIS A 148 -15.52 23.33 5.45
C HIS A 148 -14.69 22.60 6.53
N ALA A 149 -15.04 21.35 6.79
CA ALA A 149 -14.38 20.54 7.79
C ALA A 149 -13.03 20.00 7.28
N VAL A 150 -12.87 19.82 5.96
CA VAL A 150 -11.58 19.47 5.34
C VAL A 150 -10.62 20.64 5.47
N ASP A 151 -11.10 21.85 5.18
CA ASP A 151 -10.29 23.07 5.33
C ASP A 151 -9.90 23.30 6.79
N THR A 152 -10.84 23.04 7.72
CA THR A 152 -10.57 23.07 9.17
C THR A 152 -9.57 21.99 9.60
N PHE A 153 -9.58 20.81 8.96
CA PHE A 153 -8.60 19.75 9.21
C PHE A 153 -7.19 20.23 8.90
N PHE A 154 -6.96 20.66 7.66
CA PHE A 154 -5.64 21.06 7.19
C PHE A 154 -5.19 22.35 7.89
N GLY A 155 -6.11 23.30 8.13
CA GLY A 155 -5.83 24.51 8.90
C GLY A 155 -5.43 24.23 10.36
N GLY A 156 -6.07 23.24 10.99
CA GLY A 156 -5.73 22.80 12.36
C GLY A 156 -4.45 21.95 12.44
N LEU A 157 -3.92 21.49 11.31
CA LEU A 157 -2.72 20.64 11.22
C LEU A 157 -1.47 21.40 10.78
N THR A 158 -1.52 22.73 10.78
CA THR A 158 -0.37 23.61 10.54
C THR A 158 0.82 23.27 11.44
N GLU A 159 0.58 22.81 12.67
CA GLU A 159 1.61 22.37 13.61
C GLU A 159 2.38 21.11 13.14
N ILE A 160 1.73 20.20 12.40
CA ILE A 160 2.37 18.98 11.87
C ILE A 160 3.04 19.23 10.51
N SER A 161 2.94 20.44 9.96
CA SER A 161 3.48 20.78 8.63
C SER A 161 2.90 19.92 7.50
N ILE A 162 1.68 19.39 7.66
CA ILE A 162 0.99 18.62 6.61
C ILE A 162 0.72 19.55 5.43
N LYS A 163 1.16 19.14 4.24
CA LYS A 163 0.91 19.86 3.00
C LYS A 163 -0.41 19.39 2.42
N ASP A 164 -1.32 20.33 2.18
CA ASP A 164 -2.50 20.11 1.36
C ASP A 164 -2.09 20.17 -0.12
N LEU A 165 -2.28 19.07 -0.84
CA LEU A 165 -2.00 18.96 -2.28
C LEU A 165 -3.27 19.16 -3.12
N GLY A 166 -4.40 19.50 -2.49
CA GLY A 166 -5.69 19.70 -3.12
C GLY A 166 -6.39 18.38 -3.47
N PRO A 167 -7.41 18.42 -4.35
CA PRO A 167 -8.11 17.23 -4.79
C PRO A 167 -7.14 16.17 -5.31
N ALA A 168 -7.31 14.93 -4.85
CA ALA A 168 -6.43 13.83 -5.16
C ALA A 168 -6.49 13.52 -6.67
N SER A 169 -5.49 13.99 -7.42
CA SER A 169 -5.31 13.68 -8.84
C SER A 169 -4.38 12.47 -9.07
N LYS A 170 -3.55 12.15 -8.07
CA LYS A 170 -2.70 10.94 -8.04
C LYS A 170 -2.60 10.45 -6.59
N PHE A 171 -2.77 9.15 -6.36
CA PHE A 171 -2.57 8.51 -5.05
C PHE A 171 -2.08 7.07 -5.25
N LEU A 172 -0.92 6.71 -4.69
CA LEU A 172 -0.31 5.36 -4.83
C LEU A 172 -0.26 4.86 -6.29
N ASP A 173 0.30 5.69 -7.17
CA ASP A 173 0.41 5.44 -8.63
C ASP A 173 -0.90 5.25 -9.39
N MET A 174 -2.05 5.45 -8.74
CA MET A 174 -3.33 5.60 -9.42
C MET A 174 -3.55 7.07 -9.72
N ARG A 175 -3.80 7.39 -10.99
CA ARG A 175 -4.33 8.71 -11.37
C ARG A 175 -5.84 8.69 -11.14
N ALA A 176 -6.36 9.76 -10.59
CA ALA A 176 -7.78 9.92 -10.30
C ALA A 176 -8.28 11.18 -11.01
N ALA A 177 -9.31 11.03 -11.82
CA ALA A 177 -10.07 12.13 -12.38
C ALA A 177 -11.44 12.16 -11.71
N TYR A 178 -11.84 13.32 -11.18
CA TYR A 178 -13.13 13.50 -10.53
C TYR A 178 -14.04 14.40 -11.33
N ASN A 179 -15.30 14.01 -11.43
CA ASN A 179 -16.40 14.80 -11.97
C ASN A 179 -17.62 14.63 -11.06
N GLU A 180 -18.33 15.71 -10.76
CA GLU A 180 -19.45 15.67 -9.80
C GLU A 180 -20.62 14.76 -10.25
N ASP A 181 -20.85 14.68 -11.56
CA ASP A 181 -21.93 13.89 -12.16
C ASP A 181 -21.48 12.45 -12.45
N GLU A 182 -20.29 12.29 -13.03
CA GLU A 182 -19.76 11.00 -13.51
C GLU A 182 -18.92 10.25 -12.46
N GLY A 183 -18.62 10.90 -11.34
CA GLY A 183 -17.83 10.36 -10.24
C GLY A 183 -16.34 10.29 -10.52
N TYR A 184 -15.69 9.23 -10.03
CA TYR A 184 -14.25 9.05 -10.22
C TYR A 184 -13.94 8.14 -11.41
N GLU A 185 -12.83 8.42 -12.08
CA GLU A 185 -12.17 7.50 -13.00
C GLU A 185 -10.73 7.29 -12.55
N PHE A 186 -10.31 6.03 -12.46
CA PHE A 186 -8.95 5.67 -12.07
C PHE A 186 -8.20 4.99 -13.20
N ASP A 187 -6.94 5.36 -13.39
CA ASP A 187 -6.05 4.68 -14.33
C ASP A 187 -4.62 4.57 -13.79
N GLN A 188 -3.85 3.69 -14.42
CA GLN A 188 -2.43 3.45 -14.11
C GLN A 188 -1.57 3.53 -15.38
N GLU A 189 -1.94 4.39 -16.33
CA GLU A 189 -1.27 4.44 -17.63
C GLU A 189 0.25 4.64 -17.49
N LEU A 190 0.67 5.59 -16.66
CA LEU A 190 2.09 5.88 -16.43
C LEU A 190 2.84 4.70 -15.78
N ALA A 191 2.21 4.04 -14.80
CA ALA A 191 2.80 2.88 -14.14
C ALA A 191 2.89 1.68 -15.11
N ILE A 192 1.91 1.52 -16.01
CA ILE A 192 1.95 0.51 -17.06
C ILE A 192 3.06 0.82 -18.07
N GLU A 193 3.21 2.08 -18.48
CA GLU A 193 4.30 2.49 -19.38
C GLU A 193 5.68 2.25 -18.78
N GLU A 194 5.86 2.58 -17.51
CA GLU A 194 7.10 2.35 -16.77
C GLU A 194 7.42 0.84 -16.67
N MET A 195 6.44 0.02 -16.26
CA MET A 195 6.58 -1.43 -16.23
C MET A 195 6.97 -1.99 -17.61
N LEU A 196 6.32 -1.53 -18.69
CA LEU A 196 6.64 -1.98 -20.05
C LEU A 196 8.08 -1.64 -20.44
N ARG A 197 8.57 -0.46 -20.07
CA ARG A 197 9.96 -0.04 -20.31
C ARG A 197 10.96 -0.86 -19.49
N GLU A 198 10.71 -1.04 -18.20
CA GLU A 198 11.59 -1.80 -17.29
C GLU A 198 11.77 -3.27 -17.72
N HIS A 199 10.71 -3.88 -18.26
CA HIS A 199 10.76 -5.25 -18.75
C HIS A 199 11.14 -5.37 -20.23
N GLY A 200 11.42 -4.25 -20.92
CA GLY A 200 11.83 -4.22 -22.34
C GLY A 200 10.71 -4.64 -23.31
N ILE A 201 9.45 -4.32 -22.99
CA ILE A 201 8.22 -4.70 -23.73
C ILE A 201 7.52 -3.47 -24.32
N GLU A 202 8.06 -2.26 -24.14
CA GLU A 202 7.50 -0.99 -24.65
C GLU A 202 7.15 -0.98 -26.14
N SER A 203 7.98 -1.62 -26.99
CA SER A 203 7.79 -1.68 -28.44
C SER A 203 7.09 -2.97 -28.90
N ALA A 204 6.63 -3.82 -27.97
CA ALA A 204 6.00 -5.07 -28.33
C ALA A 204 4.58 -4.85 -28.89
N HIS A 205 4.22 -5.58 -29.95
CA HIS A 205 2.86 -5.55 -30.48
C HIS A 205 1.83 -5.94 -29.41
N SER A 206 0.75 -5.18 -29.27
CA SER A 206 -0.30 -5.50 -28.31
C SER A 206 -1.07 -6.78 -28.70
N VAL A 207 -1.81 -7.33 -27.74
CA VAL A 207 -2.74 -8.45 -27.95
C VAL A 207 -4.13 -8.07 -27.44
N ARG A 208 -5.17 -8.72 -27.96
CA ARG A 208 -6.57 -8.40 -27.63
C ARG A 208 -7.08 -9.02 -26.33
N THR A 209 -6.46 -10.12 -25.86
CA THR A 209 -6.88 -10.81 -24.64
C THR A 209 -5.68 -11.07 -23.73
N PRO A 210 -5.83 -10.92 -22.40
CA PRO A 210 -4.72 -11.10 -21.45
C PRO A 210 -4.29 -12.56 -21.33
N ILE A 211 -5.18 -13.49 -21.66
CA ILE A 211 -4.94 -14.93 -21.68
C ILE A 211 -5.55 -15.53 -22.96
N GLY A 212 -4.90 -16.52 -23.54
CA GLY A 212 -5.38 -17.26 -24.70
C GLY A 212 -5.67 -18.73 -24.35
N THR A 213 -6.30 -19.46 -25.27
CA THR A 213 -6.65 -20.88 -25.07
C THR A 213 -5.43 -21.76 -24.89
N GLU A 214 -4.29 -21.35 -25.44
CA GLU A 214 -2.98 -22.01 -25.28
C GLU A 214 -2.53 -22.10 -23.82
N ALA A 215 -3.03 -21.23 -22.94
CA ALA A 215 -2.71 -21.27 -21.52
C ALA A 215 -3.36 -22.46 -20.79
N ASN A 216 -4.36 -23.11 -21.40
CA ASN A 216 -5.05 -24.28 -20.84
C ASN A 216 -4.54 -25.61 -21.42
N GLU A 217 -3.55 -25.55 -22.31
CA GLU A 217 -2.93 -26.73 -22.89
C GLU A 217 -1.82 -27.23 -21.94
N ILE A 218 -1.99 -28.46 -21.44
CA ILE A 218 -0.92 -29.16 -20.72
C ILE A 218 0.11 -29.53 -21.79
N ASN A 219 1.17 -28.74 -21.91
CA ASN A 219 2.33 -29.19 -22.66
C ASN A 219 3.04 -30.28 -21.84
N GLU A 220 2.80 -31.54 -22.19
CA GLU A 220 3.48 -32.72 -21.62
C GLU A 220 4.99 -32.74 -21.95
N ALA A 221 5.44 -31.89 -22.88
CA ALA A 221 6.84 -31.59 -23.06
C ALA A 221 7.32 -30.74 -21.87
N SER A 222 8.25 -31.30 -21.09
CA SER A 222 8.92 -30.70 -19.93
C SER A 222 9.25 -29.23 -20.15
N ASP A 223 8.37 -28.33 -19.71
CA ASP A 223 8.60 -26.90 -19.80
C ASP A 223 9.72 -26.54 -18.82
N GLU A 224 10.85 -26.10 -19.35
CA GLU A 224 12.06 -25.88 -18.56
C GLU A 224 11.81 -24.83 -17.47
N LEU A 225 12.24 -25.18 -16.25
CA LEU A 225 12.23 -24.24 -15.12
C LEU A 225 13.19 -23.10 -15.39
N LEU A 226 12.76 -21.88 -15.07
CA LEU A 226 13.62 -20.72 -15.15
C LEU A 226 14.73 -20.82 -14.09
N PRO A 227 15.99 -20.54 -14.45
CA PRO A 227 17.07 -20.53 -13.48
C PRO A 227 16.87 -19.42 -12.44
N ALA A 228 17.31 -19.68 -11.20
CA ALA A 228 17.23 -18.71 -10.11
C ALA A 228 18.08 -17.45 -10.37
N SER A 229 19.15 -17.57 -11.17
CA SER A 229 20.06 -16.49 -11.55
C SER A 229 20.70 -16.82 -12.89
N GLY A 230 21.08 -15.79 -13.64
CA GLY A 230 21.68 -15.93 -14.97
C GLY A 230 22.27 -14.61 -15.44
N GLY A 231 23.16 -14.66 -16.43
CA GLY A 231 23.80 -13.47 -17.01
C GLY A 231 22.83 -12.57 -17.79
N GLY A 232 23.38 -11.48 -18.36
CA GLY A 232 22.63 -10.60 -19.25
C GLY A 232 21.94 -11.37 -20.38
N GLY A 233 20.64 -11.17 -20.56
CA GLY A 233 19.83 -11.85 -21.58
C GLY A 233 19.13 -13.14 -21.12
N VAL A 234 19.57 -13.79 -20.03
CA VAL A 234 18.88 -15.00 -19.51
C VAL A 234 17.60 -14.60 -18.78
N MET A 235 16.51 -15.31 -19.06
CA MET A 235 15.25 -15.18 -18.32
C MET A 235 15.37 -15.93 -17.00
N THR A 236 15.13 -15.25 -15.89
CA THR A 236 15.33 -15.80 -14.55
C THR A 236 14.04 -15.74 -13.74
N MET A 237 13.98 -16.57 -12.70
CA MET A 237 12.92 -16.54 -11.70
C MET A 237 12.72 -15.12 -11.11
N ARG A 238 13.80 -14.38 -10.85
CA ARG A 238 13.71 -13.00 -10.31
C ARG A 238 13.06 -12.02 -11.29
N LYS A 239 13.41 -12.10 -12.58
CA LYS A 239 12.77 -11.25 -13.62
C LYS A 239 11.28 -11.56 -13.72
N PHE A 240 10.92 -12.85 -13.68
CA PHE A 240 9.53 -13.28 -13.64
C PHE A 240 8.77 -12.74 -12.42
N GLN A 241 9.35 -12.88 -11.23
CA GLN A 241 8.74 -12.39 -9.99
C GLN A 241 8.55 -10.87 -10.01
N SER A 242 9.52 -10.13 -10.55
CA SER A 242 9.40 -8.68 -10.73
C SER A 242 8.21 -8.33 -11.62
N LEU A 243 8.15 -8.90 -12.83
CA LEU A 243 7.05 -8.66 -13.77
C LEU A 243 5.67 -9.02 -13.16
N VAL A 244 5.56 -10.19 -12.53
CA VAL A 244 4.31 -10.62 -11.89
C VAL A 244 3.94 -9.70 -10.73
N GLY A 245 4.92 -9.19 -9.97
CA GLY A 245 4.70 -8.20 -8.92
C GLY A 245 4.07 -6.92 -9.45
N ASP A 246 4.62 -6.38 -10.55
CA ASP A 246 4.07 -5.17 -11.19
C ASP A 246 2.66 -5.40 -11.73
N LEU A 247 2.44 -6.56 -12.36
CA LEU A 247 1.11 -6.96 -12.84
C LEU A 247 0.10 -7.11 -11.69
N MET A 248 0.51 -7.68 -10.55
CA MET A 248 -0.33 -7.77 -9.35
C MET A 248 -0.69 -6.39 -8.81
N TRP A 249 0.24 -5.44 -8.85
CA TRP A 249 -0.03 -4.06 -8.45
C TRP A 249 -1.09 -3.40 -9.36
N VAL A 250 -0.95 -3.57 -10.68
CA VAL A 250 -1.93 -3.07 -11.67
C VAL A 250 -3.31 -3.71 -11.47
N VAL A 251 -3.36 -5.03 -11.21
CA VAL A 251 -4.60 -5.73 -10.84
C VAL A 251 -5.21 -5.14 -9.58
N ARG A 252 -4.43 -4.91 -8.52
CA ARG A 252 -4.96 -4.49 -7.21
C ARG A 252 -5.57 -3.09 -7.25
N CYS A 253 -5.04 -2.25 -8.12
CA CYS A 253 -5.37 -0.84 -8.21
C CYS A 253 -6.53 -0.60 -9.19
N THR A 254 -6.36 -0.86 -10.50
CA THR A 254 -7.34 -0.39 -11.50
C THR A 254 -7.79 -1.41 -12.54
N ARG A 255 -7.14 -2.58 -12.66
CA ARG A 255 -7.38 -3.53 -13.77
C ARG A 255 -7.90 -4.90 -13.31
N PRO A 256 -9.17 -5.01 -12.88
CA PRO A 256 -9.77 -6.30 -12.54
C PRO A 256 -9.87 -7.24 -13.75
N ASP A 257 -9.90 -6.72 -14.97
CA ASP A 257 -10.02 -7.47 -16.23
C ASP A 257 -8.83 -8.42 -16.50
N ILE A 258 -7.67 -8.15 -15.91
CA ILE A 258 -6.48 -9.03 -16.01
C ILE A 258 -6.31 -9.95 -14.79
N ALA A 259 -7.19 -9.88 -13.79
CA ALA A 259 -7.02 -10.56 -12.50
C ALA A 259 -6.86 -12.08 -12.65
N PHE A 260 -7.65 -12.72 -13.52
CA PHE A 260 -7.55 -14.16 -13.76
C PHE A 260 -6.22 -14.56 -14.42
N ALA A 261 -5.78 -13.82 -15.44
CA ALA A 261 -4.55 -14.12 -16.16
C ALA A 261 -3.31 -13.97 -15.26
N VAL A 262 -3.29 -12.91 -14.44
CA VAL A 262 -2.24 -12.68 -13.44
C VAL A 262 -2.27 -13.71 -12.32
N HIS A 263 -3.47 -14.07 -11.84
CA HIS A 263 -3.63 -15.16 -10.87
C HIS A 263 -3.00 -16.44 -11.40
N LYS A 264 -3.32 -16.84 -12.64
CA LYS A 264 -2.75 -18.03 -13.28
C LYS A 264 -1.22 -17.96 -13.39
N ALA A 265 -0.67 -16.84 -13.86
CA ALA A 265 0.77 -16.64 -13.93
C ALA A 265 1.43 -16.75 -12.55
N SER A 266 0.80 -16.21 -11.51
CA SER A 266 1.40 -16.15 -10.17
C SER A 266 1.47 -17.49 -9.41
N ARG A 267 0.80 -18.55 -9.88
CA ARG A 267 0.71 -19.83 -9.15
C ARG A 267 2.08 -20.47 -8.88
N ARG A 268 3.02 -20.29 -9.81
CA ARG A 268 4.38 -20.88 -9.77
C ARG A 268 5.48 -19.85 -9.56
N THR A 269 5.24 -18.77 -8.83
CA THR A 269 6.27 -17.75 -8.56
C THR A 269 7.55 -18.27 -7.90
N HIS A 270 7.50 -19.39 -7.19
CA HIS A 270 8.66 -20.03 -6.56
C HIS A 270 9.43 -20.98 -7.49
N SER A 271 8.81 -21.42 -8.59
CA SER A 271 9.34 -22.41 -9.55
C SER A 271 8.77 -22.18 -10.96
N PRO A 272 8.95 -20.98 -11.55
CA PRO A 272 8.30 -20.62 -12.79
C PRO A 272 8.93 -21.31 -13.99
N THR A 273 8.13 -21.59 -15.02
CA THR A 273 8.58 -22.14 -16.30
C THR A 273 8.64 -21.10 -17.41
N MET A 274 9.16 -21.47 -18.58
CA MET A 274 9.14 -20.59 -19.74
C MET A 274 7.71 -20.27 -20.23
N SER A 275 6.74 -21.18 -20.07
CA SER A 275 5.33 -20.87 -20.36
C SER A 275 4.73 -19.86 -19.37
N ASP A 276 5.09 -19.91 -18.09
CA ASP A 276 4.65 -18.89 -17.12
C ASP A 276 5.17 -17.51 -17.53
N TRP A 277 6.44 -17.43 -17.95
CA TRP A 277 7.04 -16.20 -18.48
C TRP A 277 6.32 -15.71 -19.74
N LYS A 278 5.97 -16.61 -20.66
CA LYS A 278 5.17 -16.25 -21.86
C LYS A 278 3.80 -15.70 -21.47
N LEU A 279 3.13 -16.29 -20.49
CA LEU A 279 1.85 -15.80 -19.98
C LEU A 279 1.99 -14.40 -19.36
N GLY A 280 2.97 -14.18 -18.49
CA GLY A 280 3.25 -12.86 -17.90
C GLY A 280 3.48 -11.79 -18.97
N LYS A 281 4.32 -12.09 -19.98
CA LYS A 281 4.55 -11.19 -21.13
C LYS A 281 3.29 -10.96 -21.97
N ARG A 282 2.43 -11.97 -22.13
CA ARG A 282 1.15 -11.79 -22.82
C ARG A 282 0.26 -10.78 -22.09
N VAL A 283 0.15 -10.88 -20.77
CA VAL A 283 -0.61 -9.92 -19.97
C VAL A 283 -0.03 -8.51 -20.11
N ALA A 284 1.30 -8.35 -20.05
CA ALA A 284 1.95 -7.06 -20.28
C ALA A 284 1.64 -6.48 -21.67
N ARG A 285 1.69 -7.30 -22.73
CA ARG A 285 1.31 -6.88 -24.10
C ARG A 285 -0.16 -6.49 -24.23
N TYR A 286 -1.05 -7.15 -23.49
CA TYR A 286 -2.46 -6.75 -23.44
C TYR A 286 -2.60 -5.37 -22.78
N LEU A 287 -1.89 -5.13 -21.67
CA LEU A 287 -1.84 -3.82 -21.03
C LEU A 287 -1.28 -2.74 -21.96
N ALA A 288 -0.26 -3.04 -22.76
CA ALA A 288 0.29 -2.08 -23.74
C ALA A 288 -0.79 -1.55 -24.72
N GLY A 289 -1.71 -2.41 -25.15
CA GLY A 289 -2.84 -2.01 -26.01
C GLY A 289 -4.01 -1.36 -25.29
N THR A 290 -4.07 -1.45 -23.96
CA THR A 290 -5.24 -1.06 -23.15
C THR A 290 -4.87 -0.13 -21.99
N LYS A 291 -3.68 0.46 -21.99
CA LYS A 291 -3.14 1.30 -20.90
C LYS A 291 -3.99 2.54 -20.58
N HIS A 292 -4.79 2.99 -21.54
CA HIS A 292 -5.70 4.12 -21.45
C HIS A 292 -7.07 3.76 -20.83
N LEU A 293 -7.36 2.47 -20.60
CA LEU A 293 -8.62 2.07 -19.97
C LEU A 293 -8.66 2.57 -18.51
N ARG A 294 -9.86 2.99 -18.10
CA ARG A 294 -10.10 3.55 -16.76
C ARG A 294 -11.14 2.75 -16.00
N LEU A 295 -10.94 2.60 -14.70
CA LEU A 295 -11.94 2.07 -13.78
C LEU A 295 -12.88 3.21 -13.37
N LYS A 296 -14.14 3.12 -13.76
CA LYS A 296 -15.16 4.13 -13.44
C LYS A 296 -15.87 3.80 -12.12
N MET A 297 -15.88 4.75 -11.20
CA MET A 297 -16.56 4.73 -9.91
C MET A 297 -17.59 5.86 -9.87
N LYS A 298 -18.66 5.68 -10.64
CA LYS A 298 -19.76 6.67 -10.76
C LYS A 298 -20.61 6.74 -9.50
N GLY A 299 -21.00 5.59 -8.95
CA GLY A 299 -21.91 5.51 -7.81
C GLY A 299 -23.34 5.89 -8.17
N TYR A 300 -24.33 5.26 -7.52
CA TYR A 300 -25.75 5.56 -7.77
C TYR A 300 -26.53 5.98 -6.51
N GLY A 301 -25.90 5.94 -5.34
CA GLY A 301 -26.55 6.28 -4.07
C GLY A 301 -26.62 7.78 -3.81
N GLY A 302 -27.75 8.23 -3.27
CA GLY A 302 -27.91 9.59 -2.72
C GLY A 302 -27.05 9.81 -1.46
N VAL A 303 -26.81 11.08 -1.11
CA VAL A 303 -25.97 11.47 0.04
C VAL A 303 -26.53 10.92 1.36
N GLU A 304 -27.85 10.93 1.53
CA GLU A 304 -28.55 10.49 2.75
C GLU A 304 -28.99 9.02 2.72
N GLU A 305 -28.84 8.34 1.59
CA GLU A 305 -29.20 6.94 1.46
C GLU A 305 -28.15 6.04 2.14
N PRO A 306 -28.55 4.90 2.72
CA PRO A 306 -27.58 3.95 3.27
C PRO A 306 -26.62 3.46 2.19
N LEU A 307 -25.38 3.11 2.58
CA LEU A 307 -24.42 2.47 1.68
C LEU A 307 -24.92 1.06 1.31
N MET A 308 -25.03 0.79 0.02
CA MET A 308 -25.40 -0.51 -0.51
C MET A 308 -24.15 -1.31 -0.83
N VAL A 309 -23.93 -2.40 -0.09
CA VAL A 309 -22.81 -3.32 -0.30
C VAL A 309 -23.32 -4.56 -1.01
N VAL A 310 -22.79 -4.83 -2.21
CA VAL A 310 -23.17 -6.01 -3.01
C VAL A 310 -21.92 -6.80 -3.37
N ALA A 311 -21.93 -8.09 -3.05
CA ALA A 311 -20.89 -9.04 -3.43
C ALA A 311 -21.40 -9.99 -4.51
N TYR A 312 -20.64 -10.11 -5.58
CA TYR A 312 -20.84 -11.08 -6.65
C TYR A 312 -19.78 -12.17 -6.53
N SER A 313 -20.17 -13.40 -6.80
CA SER A 313 -19.24 -14.52 -6.94
C SER A 313 -19.59 -15.32 -8.18
N ASP A 314 -18.55 -15.81 -8.83
CA ASP A 314 -18.68 -16.76 -9.94
C ASP A 314 -17.63 -17.85 -9.76
N ALA A 315 -17.94 -19.06 -10.21
CA ALA A 315 -17.03 -20.19 -10.11
C ALA A 315 -17.04 -20.96 -11.42
N ASP A 316 -15.87 -21.07 -12.04
CA ASP A 316 -15.67 -21.83 -13.25
C ASP A 316 -15.04 -23.19 -12.91
N PHE A 317 -15.70 -24.25 -13.33
CA PHE A 317 -15.25 -25.63 -13.16
C PHE A 317 -14.47 -26.05 -14.41
N ALA A 318 -13.23 -26.52 -14.23
CA ALA A 318 -12.33 -26.92 -15.31
C ALA A 318 -11.84 -25.78 -16.23
N ALA A 319 -11.77 -24.55 -15.72
CA ALA A 319 -11.08 -23.43 -16.38
C ALA A 319 -9.61 -23.74 -16.75
N ASP A 320 -9.03 -24.78 -16.16
CA ASP A 320 -7.75 -25.39 -16.49
C ASP A 320 -7.91 -26.91 -16.41
N LYS A 321 -7.54 -27.65 -17.46
CA LYS A 321 -7.73 -29.11 -17.53
C LYS A 321 -6.92 -29.86 -16.47
N ALA A 322 -5.87 -29.23 -15.93
CA ALA A 322 -5.03 -29.78 -14.87
C ALA A 322 -5.40 -29.30 -13.45
N ASP A 323 -6.26 -28.29 -13.31
CA ASP A 323 -6.42 -27.56 -12.04
C ASP A 323 -7.85 -27.61 -11.48
N ARG A 324 -7.94 -27.28 -10.20
CA ARG A 324 -9.20 -27.20 -9.43
C ARG A 324 -10.08 -26.05 -9.94
N SER A 325 -11.35 -26.04 -9.51
CA SER A 325 -12.28 -24.93 -9.77
C SER A 325 -11.67 -23.59 -9.35
N VAL A 326 -11.83 -22.57 -10.19
CA VAL A 326 -11.41 -21.19 -9.89
C VAL A 326 -12.64 -20.38 -9.52
N THR A 327 -12.57 -19.68 -8.39
CA THR A 327 -13.63 -18.78 -7.91
C THR A 327 -13.19 -17.32 -8.11
N GLY A 328 -14.02 -16.55 -8.81
CA GLY A 328 -13.95 -15.10 -8.90
C GLY A 328 -14.91 -14.45 -7.90
N GLY A 329 -14.57 -13.24 -7.44
CA GLY A 329 -15.45 -12.43 -6.61
C GLY A 329 -15.24 -10.94 -6.85
N LEU A 330 -16.33 -10.18 -6.72
CA LEU A 330 -16.35 -8.72 -6.88
C LEU A 330 -17.20 -8.13 -5.75
N LEU A 331 -16.62 -7.18 -5.01
CA LEU A 331 -17.31 -6.38 -4.01
C LEU A 331 -17.54 -4.97 -4.56
N THR A 332 -18.80 -4.55 -4.52
CA THR A 332 -19.20 -3.19 -4.88
C THR A 332 -19.83 -2.47 -3.69
N VAL A 333 -19.63 -1.16 -3.62
CA VAL A 333 -20.30 -0.27 -2.67
C VAL A 333 -20.95 0.85 -3.48
N ASP A 334 -22.27 1.03 -3.35
CA ASP A 334 -23.10 1.91 -4.18
C ASP A 334 -22.89 1.69 -5.70
N GLY A 335 -22.62 0.43 -6.10
CA GLY A 335 -22.34 0.06 -7.50
C GLY A 335 -20.91 0.36 -7.96
N MET A 336 -20.04 0.89 -7.10
CA MET A 336 -18.64 1.13 -7.40
C MET A 336 -17.78 -0.06 -6.97
N ALA A 337 -16.94 -0.59 -7.87
CA ALA A 337 -16.05 -1.72 -7.57
C ALA A 337 -14.92 -1.32 -6.60
N VAL A 338 -14.92 -1.90 -5.40
CA VAL A 338 -13.92 -1.58 -4.36
C VAL A 338 -12.95 -2.72 -4.08
N SER A 339 -13.30 -3.95 -4.40
CA SER A 339 -12.43 -5.11 -4.22
C SER A 339 -12.81 -6.23 -5.17
N TRP A 340 -11.83 -7.02 -5.60
CA TRP A 340 -12.04 -8.22 -6.41
C TRP A 340 -11.03 -9.28 -6.01
N VAL A 341 -11.38 -10.53 -6.29
CA VAL A 341 -10.57 -11.69 -5.92
C VAL A 341 -10.68 -12.75 -7.00
N CYS A 342 -9.57 -13.42 -7.27
CA CYS A 342 -9.52 -14.65 -8.05
C CYS A 342 -8.71 -15.67 -7.24
N ARG A 343 -9.28 -16.83 -6.92
CA ARG A 343 -8.64 -17.85 -6.07
C ARG A 343 -8.98 -19.25 -6.57
N ASN A 344 -8.04 -20.19 -6.40
CA ASN A 344 -8.35 -21.61 -6.55
C ASN A 344 -9.13 -22.08 -5.31
N ARG A 345 -10.07 -23.01 -5.47
CA ARG A 345 -10.64 -23.71 -4.30
C ARG A 345 -9.57 -24.60 -3.67
N VAL A 346 -9.31 -24.36 -2.38
CA VAL A 346 -8.63 -25.33 -1.51
C VAL A 346 -9.74 -26.14 -0.85
N MET A 347 -9.80 -27.44 -1.15
CA MET A 347 -10.57 -28.41 -0.36
C MET A 347 -9.68 -28.92 0.76
#